data_AF-A0A9D2N9Q1-F1
#
_entry.id   AF-A0A9D2N9Q1-F1
#
_cell.length_a   1.000
_cell.length_b   1.000
_cell.length_c   1.000
_cell.angle_alpha   90.00
_cell.angle_beta   90.00
_cell.angle_gamma   90.00
#
_symmetry.space_group_name_H-M   'P 1'
#
loop_
_entity.id
_entity.type
_entity.pdbx_description
1 polymer ?
#
loop_
_entity_poly.entity_id
_entity_poly.type
_entity_poly.pdbx_seq_one_letter_code
_entity_poly.pdbx_strand_id
1 'polypeptide(L)'
;MRLLNYGIEGEDYLVTDDGKLARPDGWDQSTDALDSNFWLGRNDDLELQDSTWWDGTQDFIANLNSIAYDYPFENFIIDTAAISSQQAALANVLSEYIPQLAYGKFDDPHAAIDEMREELLAAGYEDVKASIQEDLDAFVAEHGDVQFVREGGFTAASDTASTSASSASTTSASSTSAE
;
A
#
# COMPACT_ATOMS: atom_id res chain seq x y z
N MET A 1 16.53 -13.08 -16.36
CA MET A 1 17.81 -12.44 -16.78
C MET A 1 18.84 -12.68 -15.69
N ARG A 2 19.68 -13.71 -15.81
CA ARG A 2 20.46 -14.22 -14.65
C ARG A 2 21.77 -13.49 -14.38
N LEU A 3 22.46 -13.04 -15.43
CA LEU A 3 23.78 -12.40 -15.28
C LEU A 3 23.75 -11.14 -14.39
N LEU A 4 22.76 -10.27 -14.56
CA LEU A 4 22.65 -9.03 -13.77
C LEU A 4 22.09 -9.27 -12.35
N ASN A 5 21.36 -10.36 -12.13
CA ASN A 5 20.74 -10.65 -10.84
C ASN A 5 21.63 -11.53 -9.96
N TYR A 6 22.38 -12.46 -10.55
CA TYR A 6 23.11 -13.50 -9.82
C TYR A 6 24.59 -13.59 -10.17
N GLY A 7 25.03 -12.98 -11.28
CA GLY A 7 26.40 -13.07 -11.78
C GLY A 7 26.61 -14.22 -12.78
N ILE A 8 27.81 -14.77 -12.80
CA ILE A 8 28.26 -15.85 -13.68
C ILE A 8 27.91 -17.19 -13.02
N GLU A 9 27.19 -18.05 -13.75
CA GLU A 9 26.85 -19.40 -13.27
C GLU A 9 28.11 -20.27 -13.14
N GLY A 10 28.28 -20.93 -11.99
CA GLY A 10 29.48 -21.69 -11.64
C GLY A 10 30.52 -20.89 -10.85
N GLU A 11 30.45 -19.56 -10.83
CA GLU A 11 31.36 -18.69 -10.07
C GLU A 11 30.61 -17.92 -8.98
N ASP A 12 29.57 -17.16 -9.35
CA ASP A 12 28.81 -16.32 -8.43
C ASP A 12 27.57 -17.02 -7.88
N TYR A 13 27.02 -17.97 -8.63
CA TYR A 13 25.87 -18.77 -8.24
C TYR A 13 25.85 -20.16 -8.90
N LEU A 14 25.08 -21.06 -8.31
CA LEU A 14 24.82 -22.41 -8.81
C LEU A 14 23.32 -22.61 -9.02
N VAL A 15 22.97 -23.54 -9.90
CA VAL A 15 21.61 -24.05 -10.03
C VAL A 15 21.59 -25.49 -9.54
N THR A 16 20.75 -25.76 -8.54
CA THR A 16 20.58 -27.10 -7.97
C THR A 16 19.79 -28.02 -8.93
N ASP A 17 19.82 -29.33 -8.67
CA ASP A 17 19.08 -30.32 -9.50
C ASP A 17 17.56 -30.07 -9.53
N ASP A 18 17.00 -29.48 -8.46
CA ASP A 18 15.60 -29.05 -8.37
C ASP A 18 15.35 -27.65 -8.94
N GLY A 19 16.35 -27.04 -9.57
CA GLY A 19 16.24 -25.78 -10.30
C GLY A 19 16.27 -24.53 -9.43
N LYS A 20 16.78 -24.61 -8.20
CA LYS A 20 16.89 -23.47 -7.27
C LYS A 20 18.26 -22.80 -7.36
N LEU A 21 18.32 -21.53 -6.98
CA LEU A 21 19.54 -20.77 -6.82
C LEU A 21 20.29 -21.25 -5.56
N ALA A 22 21.57 -21.55 -5.70
CA ALA A 22 22.47 -21.84 -4.60
C ALA A 22 23.75 -21.01 -4.72
N ARG A 23 24.54 -20.96 -3.63
CA ARG A 23 25.84 -20.31 -3.60
C ARG A 23 26.96 -21.35 -3.53
N PRO A 24 28.12 -21.10 -4.15
CA PRO A 24 29.25 -22.01 -4.08
C PRO A 24 29.84 -22.07 -2.66
N ASP A 25 30.58 -23.14 -2.37
CA ASP A 25 31.26 -23.31 -1.10
C ASP A 25 32.25 -22.16 -0.83
N GLY A 26 32.18 -21.59 0.37
CA GLY A 26 33.04 -20.49 0.78
C GLY A 26 32.59 -19.11 0.30
N TRP A 27 31.44 -19.01 -0.38
CA TRP A 27 30.85 -17.72 -0.76
C TRP A 27 30.50 -16.88 0.46
N ASP A 28 30.98 -15.65 0.49
CA ASP A 28 30.72 -14.66 1.54
C ASP A 28 29.91 -13.49 0.98
N GLN A 29 28.71 -13.27 1.55
CA GLN A 29 27.83 -12.19 1.14
C GLN A 29 28.49 -10.80 1.21
N SER A 30 29.46 -10.60 2.10
CA SER A 30 30.12 -9.30 2.30
C SER A 30 31.18 -8.98 1.25
N THR A 31 31.70 -9.98 0.52
CA THR A 31 32.76 -9.80 -0.47
C THR A 31 32.38 -10.26 -1.87
N ASP A 32 31.53 -11.28 -1.97
CA ASP A 32 31.25 -12.02 -3.21
C ASP A 32 29.81 -11.78 -3.71
N ALA A 33 29.00 -11.02 -2.98
CA ALA A 33 27.66 -10.68 -3.42
C ALA A 33 27.69 -9.67 -4.57
N LEU A 34 27.03 -10.05 -5.66
CA LEU A 34 26.59 -9.11 -6.67
C LEU A 34 25.21 -8.57 -6.27
N ASP A 35 25.17 -7.33 -5.82
CA ASP A 35 23.91 -6.58 -5.66
C ASP A 35 23.86 -5.47 -6.71
N SER A 36 23.21 -5.76 -7.83
CA SER A 36 22.94 -4.75 -8.85
C SER A 36 21.85 -3.76 -8.42
N ASN A 37 21.14 -4.05 -7.32
CA ASN A 37 19.95 -3.34 -6.85
C ASN A 37 18.97 -3.03 -8.00
N PHE A 38 18.87 -3.96 -8.96
CA PHE A 38 18.23 -3.72 -10.26
C PHE A 38 16.71 -3.94 -10.20
N TRP A 39 16.05 -3.21 -9.31
CA TRP A 39 14.59 -3.27 -9.13
C TRP A 39 13.81 -2.98 -10.42
N LEU A 40 14.29 -2.06 -11.27
CA LEU A 40 13.56 -1.61 -12.46
C LEU A 40 13.36 -2.70 -13.53
N GLY A 41 14.27 -3.68 -13.63
CA GLY A 41 14.16 -4.76 -14.60
C GLY A 41 13.99 -6.13 -13.97
N ARG A 42 13.57 -6.16 -12.69
CA ARG A 42 13.21 -7.40 -12.00
C ARG A 42 11.88 -7.92 -12.52
N ASN A 43 11.79 -9.22 -12.68
CA ASN A 43 10.55 -9.92 -12.99
C ASN A 43 10.59 -11.25 -12.22
N ASP A 44 9.79 -11.31 -11.15
CA ASP A 44 9.83 -12.39 -10.17
C ASP A 44 9.47 -13.76 -10.80
N ASP A 45 8.66 -13.78 -11.87
CA ASP A 45 8.32 -15.01 -12.62
C ASP A 45 9.52 -15.60 -13.38
N LEU A 46 10.55 -14.79 -13.64
CA LEU A 46 11.75 -15.20 -14.37
C LEU A 46 12.95 -15.45 -13.45
N GLU A 47 12.75 -15.34 -12.13
CA GLU A 47 13.78 -15.53 -11.12
C GLU A 47 13.85 -16.98 -10.64
N LEU A 48 15.06 -17.39 -10.25
CA LEU A 48 15.27 -18.66 -9.57
C LEU A 48 14.88 -18.50 -8.11
N GLN A 49 14.12 -19.45 -7.57
CA GLN A 49 13.87 -19.50 -6.13
C GLN A 49 15.18 -19.81 -5.41
N ASP A 50 15.48 -19.07 -4.36
CA ASP A 50 16.65 -19.36 -3.54
C ASP A 50 16.47 -20.67 -2.77
N SER A 51 17.49 -21.51 -2.76
CA SER A 51 17.53 -22.77 -2.02
C SER A 51 17.38 -22.58 -0.51
N THR A 52 17.64 -21.38 0.01
CA THR A 52 17.47 -21.03 1.42
C THR A 52 16.08 -20.50 1.77
N TRP A 53 15.22 -20.24 0.78
CA TRP A 53 13.86 -19.79 1.04
C TRP A 53 13.05 -20.87 1.75
N TRP A 54 12.12 -20.42 2.60
CA TRP A 54 11.18 -21.32 3.25
C TRP A 54 10.28 -21.99 2.22
N ASP A 55 10.11 -23.32 2.30
CA ASP A 55 9.30 -24.09 1.33
C ASP A 55 7.85 -23.58 1.20
N GLY A 56 7.28 -22.98 2.26
CA GLY A 56 5.93 -22.42 2.24
C GLY A 56 5.82 -21.02 1.63
N THR A 57 6.91 -20.43 1.14
CA THR A 57 6.94 -19.05 0.59
C THR A 57 5.94 -18.88 -0.55
N GLN A 58 5.88 -19.85 -1.47
CA GLN A 58 4.98 -19.77 -2.62
C GLN A 58 3.51 -19.90 -2.22
N ASP A 59 3.18 -20.82 -1.30
CA ASP A 59 1.83 -20.96 -0.77
C ASP A 59 1.39 -19.70 -0.02
N PHE A 60 2.31 -19.08 0.71
CA PHE A 60 2.08 -17.83 1.41
C PHE A 60 1.82 -16.67 0.44
N ILE A 61 2.65 -16.51 -0.60
CA ILE A 61 2.44 -15.49 -1.65
C ILE A 61 1.11 -15.73 -2.37
N ALA A 62 0.80 -16.99 -2.74
CA ALA A 62 -0.47 -17.34 -3.36
C ALA A 62 -1.66 -17.01 -2.45
N ASN A 63 -1.54 -17.22 -1.14
CA ASN A 63 -2.56 -16.84 -0.19
C ASN A 63 -2.76 -15.32 -0.14
N LEU A 64 -1.67 -14.54 -0.09
CA LEU A 64 -1.73 -13.08 -0.11
C LEU A 64 -2.37 -12.56 -1.42
N ASN A 65 -1.95 -13.07 -2.57
CA ASN A 65 -2.54 -12.72 -3.85
C ASN A 65 -4.02 -13.08 -3.90
N SER A 66 -4.41 -14.20 -3.30
CA SER A 66 -5.82 -14.60 -3.27
C SER A 66 -6.69 -13.59 -2.52
N ILE A 67 -6.17 -12.91 -1.49
CA ILE A 67 -6.92 -11.96 -0.65
C ILE A 67 -6.67 -10.49 -1.00
N ALA A 68 -5.78 -10.23 -1.97
CA ALA A 68 -5.47 -8.88 -2.41
C ALA A 68 -6.69 -8.22 -3.07
N TYR A 69 -6.76 -6.89 -2.92
CA TYR A 69 -7.74 -6.07 -3.61
C TYR A 69 -7.05 -5.34 -4.75
N ASP A 70 -7.75 -5.19 -5.86
CA ASP A 70 -7.34 -4.33 -6.94
C ASP A 70 -7.45 -2.88 -6.49
N TYR A 71 -6.43 -2.08 -6.79
CA TYR A 71 -6.42 -0.66 -6.47
C TYR A 71 -7.14 0.11 -7.59
N PRO A 72 -8.34 0.66 -7.35
CA PRO A 72 -9.19 1.16 -8.42
C PRO A 72 -8.71 2.50 -9.02
N PHE A 73 -7.72 3.14 -8.40
CA PHE A 73 -7.15 4.41 -8.87
C PHE A 73 -5.75 4.22 -9.49
N GLU A 74 -5.40 3.00 -9.93
CA GLU A 74 -4.09 2.72 -10.53
C GLU A 74 -3.78 3.59 -11.77
N ASN A 75 -4.81 4.01 -12.49
CA ASN A 75 -4.71 4.86 -13.69
C ASN A 75 -5.27 6.28 -13.46
N PHE A 76 -5.46 6.69 -12.21
CA PHE A 76 -5.90 8.04 -11.89
C PHE A 76 -4.76 9.05 -12.13
N ILE A 77 -4.99 10.01 -13.03
CA ILE A 77 -4.04 11.05 -13.38
C ILE A 77 -4.63 12.40 -13.00
N ILE A 78 -3.89 13.16 -12.19
CA ILE A 78 -4.28 14.50 -11.74
C ILE A 78 -3.84 15.53 -12.79
N ASP A 79 -4.73 16.45 -13.17
CA ASP A 79 -4.35 17.63 -13.95
C ASP A 79 -3.76 18.71 -13.03
N THR A 80 -2.45 18.90 -13.15
CA THR A 80 -1.71 19.86 -12.31
C THR A 80 -1.61 21.26 -12.92
N ALA A 81 -2.14 21.49 -14.12
CA ALA A 81 -1.95 22.75 -14.84
C ALA A 81 -2.44 23.96 -14.04
N ALA A 82 -3.61 23.85 -13.40
CA ALA A 82 -4.24 24.92 -12.63
C ALA A 82 -3.64 25.12 -11.22
N ILE A 83 -2.94 24.10 -10.70
CA ILE A 83 -2.51 24.05 -9.28
C ILE A 83 -0.99 23.98 -9.09
N SER A 84 -0.21 24.00 -10.18
CA SER A 84 1.26 23.84 -10.14
C SER A 84 1.98 24.82 -9.20
N SER A 85 1.50 26.07 -9.11
CA SER A 85 2.10 27.09 -8.24
C SER A 85 1.84 26.80 -6.76
N GLN A 86 0.60 26.47 -6.40
CA GLN A 86 0.21 26.09 -5.05
C GLN A 86 0.90 24.78 -4.64
N GLN A 87 0.99 23.79 -5.54
CA GLN A 87 1.69 22.54 -5.29
C GLN A 87 3.17 22.76 -4.93
N ALA A 88 3.85 23.68 -5.63
CA ALA A 88 5.21 24.05 -5.28
C ALA A 88 5.31 24.73 -3.90
N ALA A 89 4.34 25.59 -3.54
CA ALA A 89 4.27 26.21 -2.22
C ALA A 89 4.04 25.17 -1.11
N LEU A 90 3.10 24.23 -1.29
CA LEU A 90 2.85 23.12 -0.36
C LEU A 90 4.09 22.23 -0.20
N ALA A 91 4.78 21.93 -1.30
CA ALA A 91 6.00 21.11 -1.27
C ALA A 91 7.11 21.76 -0.43
N ASN A 92 7.23 23.09 -0.45
CA ASN A 92 8.20 23.81 0.40
C ASN A 92 7.87 23.65 1.89
N VAL A 93 6.60 23.85 2.27
CA VAL A 93 6.15 23.65 3.66
C VAL A 93 6.43 22.21 4.10
N LEU A 94 5.99 21.22 3.32
CA LEU A 94 6.20 19.81 3.68
C LEU A 94 7.69 19.44 3.78
N SER A 95 8.55 20.02 2.94
CA SER A 95 10.00 19.75 2.96
C SER A 95 10.67 20.27 4.23
N GLU A 96 10.13 21.30 4.85
CA GLU A 96 10.61 21.83 6.13
C GLU A 96 10.19 20.95 7.31
N TYR A 97 8.90 20.58 7.37
CA TYR A 97 8.31 19.92 8.53
C TYR A 97 8.44 18.39 8.52
N ILE A 98 8.13 17.72 7.39
CA ILE A 98 8.01 16.24 7.36
C ILE A 98 9.31 15.54 7.76
N PRO A 99 10.51 15.91 7.26
CA PRO A 99 11.73 15.25 7.69
C PRO A 99 11.97 15.40 9.20
N GLN A 100 11.69 16.57 9.77
CA GLN A 100 11.90 16.82 11.20
C GLN A 100 10.91 16.04 12.07
N LEU A 101 9.63 16.00 11.67
CA LEU A 101 8.60 15.19 12.33
C LEU A 101 8.94 13.69 12.24
N ALA A 102 9.35 13.20 11.08
CA ALA A 102 9.68 11.80 10.85
C ALA A 102 10.88 11.33 11.69
N TYR A 103 11.85 12.20 11.93
CA TYR A 103 13.00 11.92 12.81
C TYR A 103 12.75 12.27 14.28
N GLY A 104 11.52 12.67 14.66
CA GLY A 104 11.16 12.99 16.04
C GLY A 104 11.95 14.16 16.62
N LYS A 105 12.26 15.18 15.79
CA LYS A 105 13.11 16.32 16.19
C LYS A 105 12.38 17.43 16.94
N PHE A 106 11.04 17.44 16.89
CA PHE A 106 10.24 18.40 17.62
C PHE A 106 9.98 17.91 19.05
N ASP A 107 10.24 18.76 20.04
CA ASP A 107 9.91 18.48 21.44
C ASP A 107 8.39 18.32 21.64
N ASP A 108 7.59 19.08 20.87
CA ASP A 108 6.14 18.95 20.78
C ASP A 108 5.70 18.72 19.32
N PRO A 109 5.51 17.45 18.90
CA PRO A 109 5.11 17.14 17.53
C PRO A 109 3.67 17.57 17.21
N HIS A 110 2.79 17.71 18.21
CA HIS A 110 1.42 18.15 17.97
C HIS A 110 1.39 19.62 17.55
N ALA A 111 2.08 20.48 18.30
CA ALA A 111 2.20 21.90 17.97
C ALA A 111 2.81 22.11 16.57
N ALA A 112 3.87 21.36 16.23
CA ALA A 112 4.51 21.44 14.92
C ALA A 112 3.59 20.96 13.77
N ILE A 113 2.75 19.95 14.00
CA ILE A 113 1.76 19.51 13.01
C ILE A 113 0.67 20.58 12.80
N ASP A 114 0.23 21.24 13.87
CA ASP A 114 -0.77 22.29 13.78
C ASP A 114 -0.23 23.52 13.02
N GLU A 115 1.00 23.95 13.32
CA GLU A 115 1.70 25.01 12.58
C GLU A 115 1.87 24.66 11.10
N MET A 116 2.36 23.46 10.78
CA MET A 116 2.48 22.97 9.41
C MET A 116 1.13 23.02 8.67
N ARG A 117 0.02 22.63 9.31
CA ARG A 117 -1.31 22.67 8.70
C ARG A 117 -1.78 24.09 8.41
N GLU A 118 -1.52 25.04 9.32
CA GLU A 118 -1.82 26.45 9.09
C GLU A 118 -1.04 27.01 7.89
N GLU A 119 0.24 26.67 7.78
CA GLU A 119 1.06 27.06 6.63
C GLU A 119 0.58 26.42 5.31
N LEU A 120 0.18 25.15 5.33
CA LEU A 120 -0.40 24.48 4.15
C LEU A 120 -1.69 25.16 3.70
N LEU A 121 -2.58 25.51 4.64
CA LEU A 121 -3.80 26.26 4.34
C LEU A 121 -3.48 27.61 3.72
N ALA A 122 -2.52 28.36 4.27
CA ALA A 122 -2.07 29.63 3.72
C ALA A 122 -1.42 29.50 2.33
N ALA A 123 -0.77 28.37 2.05
CA ALA A 123 -0.16 28.06 0.76
C ALA A 123 -1.15 27.57 -0.32
N GLY A 124 -2.45 27.48 -0.01
CA GLY A 124 -3.49 27.13 -0.97
C GLY A 124 -3.88 25.65 -0.96
N TYR A 125 -3.75 24.95 0.17
CA TYR A 125 -4.15 23.55 0.31
C TYR A 125 -5.59 23.27 -0.14
N GLU A 126 -6.54 24.13 0.21
CA GLU A 126 -7.95 23.90 -0.16
C GLU A 126 -8.18 23.99 -1.67
N ASP A 127 -7.48 24.87 -2.38
CA ASP A 127 -7.57 24.98 -3.85
C ASP A 127 -7.02 23.72 -4.53
N VAL A 128 -5.87 23.23 -4.06
CA VAL A 128 -5.25 21.99 -4.55
C VAL A 128 -6.17 20.80 -4.29
N LYS A 129 -6.71 20.69 -3.08
CA LYS A 129 -7.64 19.62 -2.70
C LYS A 129 -8.91 19.66 -3.54
N ALA A 130 -9.49 20.84 -3.78
CA ALA A 130 -10.68 20.98 -4.61
C ALA A 130 -10.41 20.55 -6.06
N SER A 131 -9.27 20.93 -6.64
CA SER A 131 -8.87 20.52 -7.99
C SER A 131 -8.70 19.01 -8.09
N ILE A 132 -8.00 18.38 -7.14
CA ILE A 132 -7.81 16.91 -7.13
C ILE A 132 -9.16 16.19 -6.95
N GLN A 133 -10.07 16.75 -6.14
CA GLN A 133 -11.41 16.18 -5.96
C GLN A 133 -12.22 16.25 -7.25
N GLU A 134 -12.11 17.33 -8.03
CA GLU A 134 -12.77 17.44 -9.34
C GLU A 134 -12.26 16.38 -10.32
N ASP A 135 -10.94 16.18 -10.39
CA ASP A 135 -10.34 15.12 -11.21
C ASP A 135 -10.79 13.73 -10.75
N LEU A 136 -10.85 13.51 -9.44
CA LEU A 136 -11.29 12.25 -8.84
C LEU A 136 -12.76 11.96 -9.15
N ASP A 137 -13.62 12.97 -9.03
CA ASP A 137 -15.05 12.87 -9.34
C ASP A 137 -15.27 12.57 -10.82
N ALA A 138 -14.50 13.21 -11.71
CA ALA A 138 -14.51 12.92 -13.15
C ALA A 138 -14.06 11.48 -13.45
N PHE A 139 -12.97 11.02 -12.80
CA PHE A 139 -12.48 9.65 -12.93
C PHE A 139 -13.53 8.62 -12.50
N VAL A 140 -14.15 8.81 -11.34
CA VAL A 140 -15.23 7.94 -10.83
C VAL A 140 -16.43 7.95 -11.79
N ALA A 141 -16.82 9.11 -12.33
CA ALA A 141 -17.93 9.20 -13.26
C ALA A 141 -17.68 8.45 -14.58
N GLU A 142 -16.43 8.44 -15.07
CA GLU A 142 -16.04 7.71 -16.28
C GLU A 142 -15.93 6.19 -16.05
N HIS A 143 -15.40 5.78 -14.89
CA HIS A 143 -15.05 4.38 -14.60
C HIS A 143 -16.12 3.61 -13.81
N GLY A 144 -17.20 4.29 -13.40
CA GLY A 144 -18.28 3.72 -12.58
C GLY A 144 -17.91 3.65 -11.09
N ASP A 145 -18.74 2.99 -10.30
CA ASP A 145 -18.51 2.87 -8.84
C ASP A 145 -17.12 2.28 -8.57
N VAL A 146 -16.23 3.13 -8.07
CA VAL A 146 -14.88 2.76 -7.66
C VAL A 146 -15.00 1.85 -6.44
N GLN A 147 -14.85 0.55 -6.68
CA GLN A 147 -14.84 -0.47 -5.64
C GLN A 147 -13.43 -1.03 -5.50
N PHE A 148 -13.03 -1.32 -4.26
CA PHE A 148 -11.92 -2.23 -4.02
C PHE A 148 -12.42 -3.63 -4.35
N VAL A 149 -12.27 -4.04 -5.61
CA VAL A 149 -12.72 -5.34 -6.11
C VAL A 149 -11.63 -6.36 -5.86
N ARG A 150 -12.02 -7.62 -5.66
CA ARG A 150 -11.13 -8.78 -5.59
C ARG A 150 -11.25 -9.54 -6.91
N GLU A 151 -10.16 -9.68 -7.66
CA GLU A 151 -10.15 -10.60 -8.81
C GLU A 151 -10.61 -12.01 -8.38
N GLY A 152 -11.58 -12.56 -9.09
CA GLY A 152 -12.14 -13.89 -8.81
C GLY A 152 -13.38 -13.94 -7.92
N GLY A 153 -14.06 -12.81 -7.69
CA GLY A 153 -15.48 -12.77 -7.29
C GLY A 153 -15.85 -13.73 -6.15
N PHE A 154 -15.63 -13.33 -4.90
CA PHE A 154 -16.33 -13.99 -3.80
C PHE A 154 -17.82 -13.64 -3.89
N THR A 155 -18.62 -14.56 -4.43
CA THR A 155 -20.06 -14.55 -4.12
C THR A 155 -20.17 -14.81 -2.63
N ALA A 156 -20.48 -13.76 -1.86
CA ALA A 156 -20.83 -13.91 -0.47
C ALA A 156 -21.97 -14.92 -0.38
N ALA A 157 -21.66 -16.10 0.18
CA ALA A 157 -22.66 -17.07 0.53
C ALA A 157 -23.57 -16.45 1.60
N SER A 158 -24.68 -15.88 1.11
CA SER A 158 -25.97 -15.73 1.78
C SER A 158 -25.97 -15.19 3.21
N ASP A 159 -26.49 -13.97 3.35
CA ASP A 159 -27.78 -13.74 4.04
C ASP A 159 -28.30 -14.95 4.83
N THR A 160 -27.81 -15.17 6.06
CA THR A 160 -28.47 -16.09 7.01
C THR A 160 -28.19 -15.79 8.49
N ALA A 161 -27.67 -14.61 8.86
CA ALA A 161 -27.36 -14.31 10.27
C ALA A 161 -27.99 -13.03 10.85
N SER A 162 -28.93 -12.36 10.17
CA SER A 162 -29.53 -11.11 10.71
C SER A 162 -31.05 -11.10 10.84
N THR A 163 -31.71 -12.26 10.85
CA THR A 163 -33.18 -12.34 11.04
C THR A 163 -33.60 -13.01 12.36
N SER A 164 -32.75 -13.07 13.38
CA SER A 164 -33.15 -13.60 14.70
C SER A 164 -32.91 -12.67 15.90
N ALA A 165 -32.63 -11.38 15.68
CA ALA A 165 -32.42 -10.42 16.77
C ALA A 165 -33.44 -9.27 16.82
N SER A 166 -34.56 -9.37 16.10
CA SER A 166 -35.65 -8.37 16.17
C SER A 166 -36.97 -9.00 16.63
N SER A 167 -37.01 -9.39 17.90
CA SER A 167 -38.26 -9.57 18.64
C SER A 167 -38.04 -9.33 20.13
N ALA A 168 -37.71 -8.10 20.48
CA ALA A 168 -37.89 -7.58 21.84
C ALA A 168 -38.20 -6.09 21.76
N SER A 169 -39.28 -5.74 21.07
CA SER A 169 -39.89 -4.41 21.19
C SER A 169 -40.69 -4.33 22.49
N THR A 170 -40.19 -3.51 23.40
CA THR A 170 -40.91 -2.51 24.18
C THR A 170 -42.38 -2.80 24.50
N THR A 171 -42.68 -2.97 25.79
CA THR A 171 -44.01 -2.64 26.33
C THR A 171 -43.82 -1.76 27.55
N SER A 172 -44.21 -0.49 27.43
CA SER A 172 -44.39 0.44 28.53
C SER A 172 -45.70 0.16 29.26
N ALA A 173 -45.72 0.22 30.58
CA ALA A 173 -46.91 0.66 31.33
C ALA A 173 -46.52 1.16 32.73
N SER A 174 -47.10 2.28 33.10
CA SER A 174 -46.89 3.08 34.29
C SER A 174 -47.63 2.59 35.53
N SER A 175 -47.14 3.03 36.70
CA SER A 175 -47.85 3.40 37.95
C SER A 175 -48.59 2.33 38.77
N THR A 176 -48.23 2.21 40.06
CA THR A 176 -49.04 2.62 41.25
C THR A 176 -48.77 1.77 42.50
N SER A 177 -48.37 2.46 43.58
CA SER A 177 -48.59 2.32 45.04
C SER A 177 -48.61 0.99 45.83
N ALA A 178 -48.11 1.13 47.07
CA ALA A 178 -48.40 0.40 48.32
C ALA A 178 -47.88 -1.05 48.38
N GLU A 179 -47.22 -1.55 49.42
CA GLU A 179 -47.05 -1.22 50.85
C GLU A 179 -45.60 -1.53 51.27
#